data_AF-A0A0G3IFW9-F1
#
_entry.id   AF-A0A0G3IFW9-F1
#
_cell.length_a   1.000
_cell.length_b   1.000
_cell.length_c   1.000
_cell.angle_alpha   90.00
_cell.angle_beta   90.00
_cell.angle_gamma   90.00
#
_symmetry.space_group_name_H-M   'P 1'
#
loop_
_entity.id
_entity.type
_entity.pdbx_description
1 polymer ?
#
loop_
_entity_poly.entity_id
_entity_poly.type
_entity_poly.pdbx_seq_one_letter_code
_entity_poly.pdbx_strand_id
1 'polypeptide(L)'
;MTDTRSSDATVKQNNVSHWSRHPLLVGLIGFVMTAIVGTTITFLYNRLNAEREHAGARLAARRAAIVETHRWLFDYQGAAAHLETEIRIQTPPDALLSALKLYQAAAARAYATIPGADYILYQQGGGLGTEAENRDVAPGLQAVEKAVTAVVDERLMPLLKYSDSCLVARYAARRAQGTAPVSDDCGDLPELQATYPYMPRNLADRLQAYGECSEAFTSVMMALGTDPDETIWSNDSRNQSFAERIKKTLDGMCKPLGPQK
;
A
#
# COMPACT_ATOMS: atom_id res chain seq x y z
N MET A 1 4.58 26.31 99.44
CA MET A 1 4.47 25.05 98.65
C MET A 1 3.40 25.30 97.60
N THR A 2 3.71 25.05 96.32
CA THR A 2 2.84 25.13 95.11
C THR A 2 2.13 26.49 94.84
N ASP A 3 2.30 27.15 93.69
CA ASP A 3 1.94 26.76 92.29
C ASP A 3 0.44 26.45 92.13
N THR A 4 -0.29 26.77 91.05
CA THR A 4 -0.08 27.55 89.81
C THR A 4 -1.45 28.12 89.37
N ARG A 5 -1.68 28.94 88.33
CA ARG A 5 -0.90 29.42 87.17
C ARG A 5 -1.49 30.75 86.64
N SER A 6 -0.79 31.41 85.70
CA SER A 6 -1.46 32.11 84.59
C SER A 6 -1.88 31.09 83.53
N SER A 7 -3.04 31.28 82.90
CA SER A 7 -3.41 30.56 81.67
C SER A 7 -4.03 31.54 80.68
N ASP A 8 -3.16 32.06 79.82
CA ASP A 8 -3.52 32.90 78.68
C ASP A 8 -4.58 32.25 77.80
N ALA A 9 -5.54 33.07 77.35
CA ALA A 9 -6.47 32.67 76.30
C ALA A 9 -5.69 32.45 75.00
N THR A 10 -5.44 31.19 74.65
CA THR A 10 -4.84 30.81 73.36
C THR A 10 -5.85 31.06 72.24
N VAL A 11 -5.86 32.31 71.74
CA VAL A 11 -6.55 32.68 70.52
C VAL A 11 -5.97 31.84 69.39
N LYS A 12 -6.73 30.84 68.94
CA LYS A 12 -6.45 30.16 67.67
C LYS A 12 -6.56 31.20 66.57
N GLN A 13 -5.42 31.70 66.09
CA GLN A 13 -5.36 32.36 64.80
C GLN A 13 -5.74 31.32 63.74
N ASN A 14 -6.99 31.37 63.30
CA ASN A 14 -7.35 30.79 62.02
C ASN A 14 -6.48 31.47 60.96
N ASN A 15 -5.66 30.68 60.26
CA ASN A 15 -4.97 31.12 59.05
C ASN A 15 -6.02 31.36 57.94
N VAL A 16 -6.70 32.50 58.03
CA VAL A 16 -7.58 32.99 56.96
C VAL A 16 -6.70 33.24 55.75
N SER A 17 -7.08 32.65 54.62
CA SER A 17 -6.22 32.51 53.44
C SER A 17 -5.64 33.84 52.97
N HIS A 18 -4.31 33.88 52.86
CA HIS A 18 -3.49 35.06 52.52
C HIS A 18 -3.85 35.70 51.16
N TRP A 19 -4.60 34.97 50.34
CA TRP A 19 -5.08 35.34 49.01
C TRP A 19 -6.24 36.35 49.04
N SER A 20 -7.02 36.38 50.13
CA SER A 20 -8.19 37.25 50.27
C SER A 20 -7.88 38.76 50.32
N ARG A 21 -6.63 39.14 50.60
CA ARG A 21 -6.19 40.55 50.77
C ARG A 21 -5.66 41.22 49.50
N HIS A 22 -5.47 40.49 48.41
CA HIS A 22 -4.86 41.02 47.17
C HIS A 22 -5.68 40.66 45.91
N PRO A 23 -6.90 41.19 45.74
CA PRO A 23 -7.79 40.82 44.62
C PRO A 23 -7.21 41.12 43.23
N LEU A 24 -6.44 42.21 43.08
CA LEU A 24 -5.72 42.52 41.84
C LEU A 24 -4.67 41.44 41.48
N LEU A 25 -4.03 40.85 42.49
CA LEU A 25 -2.98 39.84 42.30
C LEU A 25 -3.60 38.47 41.95
N VAL A 26 -4.76 38.15 42.53
CA VAL A 26 -5.59 37.01 42.09
C VAL A 26 -6.07 37.19 40.65
N GLY A 27 -6.52 38.39 40.26
CA GLY A 27 -6.93 38.70 38.89
C GLY A 27 -5.78 38.59 37.88
N LEU A 28 -4.59 39.10 38.24
CA LEU A 28 -3.38 38.99 37.41
C LEU A 28 -2.96 37.53 37.20
N ILE A 29 -2.95 36.72 38.28
CA ILE A 29 -2.66 35.27 38.19
C ILE A 29 -3.71 34.56 37.34
N GLY A 30 -5.00 34.90 37.49
CA GLY A 30 -6.07 34.38 36.65
C GLY A 30 -5.84 34.64 35.17
N PHE A 31 -5.45 35.87 34.80
CA PHE A 31 -5.16 36.27 33.42
C PHE A 31 -3.91 35.57 32.86
N VAL A 32 -2.83 35.46 33.65
CA VAL A 32 -1.62 34.74 33.24
C VAL A 32 -1.91 33.24 33.05
N MET A 33 -2.71 32.63 33.93
CA MET A 33 -3.09 31.22 33.81
C MET A 33 -4.01 30.97 32.61
N THR A 34 -4.99 31.85 32.32
CA THR A 34 -5.80 31.70 31.09
C THR A 34 -4.99 31.96 29.82
N ALA A 35 -4.00 32.85 29.84
CA ALA A 35 -3.09 33.03 28.71
C ALA A 35 -2.26 31.76 28.45
N ILE A 36 -1.62 31.18 29.48
CA ILE A 36 -0.81 29.96 29.37
C ILE A 36 -1.66 28.76 28.94
N VAL A 37 -2.81 28.54 29.59
CA VAL A 37 -3.72 27.44 29.26
C VAL A 37 -4.28 27.61 27.85
N GLY A 38 -4.70 28.83 27.48
CA GLY A 38 -5.20 29.16 26.14
C GLY A 38 -4.16 28.94 25.04
N THR A 39 -2.91 29.36 25.23
CA THR A 39 -1.83 29.10 24.27
C THR A 39 -1.48 27.62 24.18
N THR A 40 -1.48 26.88 25.30
CA THR A 40 -1.20 25.44 25.29
C THR A 40 -2.30 24.66 24.57
N ILE A 41 -3.57 24.98 24.82
CA ILE A 41 -4.72 24.39 24.12
C ILE A 41 -4.68 24.72 22.63
N THR A 42 -4.44 25.99 22.26
CA THR A 42 -4.36 26.41 20.85
C THR A 42 -3.19 25.73 20.13
N PHE A 43 -2.04 25.59 20.78
CA PHE A 43 -0.89 24.87 20.23
C PHE A 43 -1.20 23.38 20.01
N LEU A 44 -1.82 22.71 20.98
CA LEU A 44 -2.28 21.33 20.85
C LEU A 44 -3.31 21.19 19.72
N TYR A 45 -4.26 22.11 19.61
CA TYR A 45 -5.30 22.08 18.58
C TYR A 45 -4.72 22.28 17.17
N ASN A 46 -3.87 23.28 16.99
CA ASN A 46 -3.19 23.53 15.71
C ASN A 46 -2.26 22.37 15.32
N ARG A 47 -1.55 21.79 16.29
CA ARG A 47 -0.71 20.61 16.06
C ARG A 47 -1.54 19.41 15.62
N LEU A 48 -2.62 19.07 16.33
CA LEU A 48 -3.52 17.97 15.98
C LEU A 48 -4.20 18.19 14.63
N ASN A 49 -4.54 19.44 14.28
CA ASN A 49 -5.13 19.75 12.98
C ASN A 49 -4.11 19.61 11.83
N ALA A 50 -2.88 20.09 12.01
CA ALA A 50 -1.80 19.88 11.05
C ALA A 50 -1.43 18.39 10.90
N GLU A 51 -1.35 17.63 12.00
CA GLU A 51 -1.11 16.18 11.97
C GLU A 51 -2.22 15.45 11.18
N ARG A 52 -3.49 15.86 11.33
CA ARG A 52 -4.63 15.35 10.54
C ARG A 52 -4.57 15.72 9.07
N GLU A 53 -4.27 16.98 8.74
CA GLU A 53 -4.12 17.42 7.34
C GLU A 53 -2.98 16.69 6.64
N HIS A 54 -1.84 16.51 7.31
CA HIS A 54 -0.72 15.71 6.80
C HIS A 54 -1.04 14.21 6.72
N ALA A 55 -1.88 13.64 7.59
CA ALA A 55 -2.39 12.27 7.44
C ALA A 55 -3.31 12.15 6.21
N GLY A 56 -4.29 13.05 6.06
CA GLY A 56 -5.19 13.09 4.92
C GLY A 56 -4.47 13.23 3.57
N ALA A 57 -3.49 14.13 3.48
CA ALA A 57 -2.67 14.31 2.29
C ALA A 57 -1.85 13.05 1.93
N ARG A 58 -1.26 12.38 2.93
CA ARG A 58 -0.52 11.11 2.71
C ARG A 58 -1.44 9.99 2.23
N LEU A 59 -2.63 9.85 2.83
CA LEU A 59 -3.62 8.84 2.42
C LEU A 59 -4.13 9.11 0.99
N ALA A 60 -4.38 10.38 0.64
CA ALA A 60 -4.76 10.76 -0.73
C ALA A 60 -3.65 10.43 -1.73
N ALA A 61 -2.39 10.75 -1.42
CA ALA A 61 -1.23 10.45 -2.27
C ALA A 61 -1.01 8.93 -2.44
N ARG A 62 -1.10 8.14 -1.35
CA ARG A 62 -1.02 6.67 -1.41
C ARG A 62 -2.13 6.09 -2.29
N ARG A 63 -3.39 6.49 -2.07
CA ARG A 63 -4.53 6.04 -2.90
C ARG A 63 -4.36 6.42 -4.37
N ALA A 64 -3.86 7.63 -4.66
CA ALA A 64 -3.56 8.05 -6.02
C ALA A 64 -2.51 7.13 -6.66
N ALA A 65 -1.39 6.87 -5.98
CA ALA A 65 -0.34 5.97 -6.47
C ALA A 65 -0.85 4.54 -6.69
N ILE A 66 -1.71 4.00 -5.82
CA ILE A 66 -2.31 2.66 -5.99
C ILE A 66 -3.27 2.62 -7.19
N VAL A 67 -4.07 3.67 -7.40
CA VAL A 67 -4.97 3.78 -8.57
C VAL A 67 -4.16 3.94 -9.87
N GLU A 68 -3.02 4.63 -9.82
CA GLU A 68 -2.09 4.73 -10.96
C GLU A 68 -1.43 3.36 -11.24
N THR A 69 -0.95 2.67 -10.19
CA THR A 69 -0.46 1.29 -10.23
C THR A 69 -1.45 0.34 -10.91
N HIS A 70 -2.70 0.35 -10.44
CA HIS A 70 -3.79 -0.43 -11.02
C HIS A 70 -3.97 -0.14 -12.51
N ARG A 71 -4.00 1.14 -12.89
CA ARG A 71 -4.16 1.57 -14.27
C ARG A 71 -3.06 1.02 -15.17
N TRP A 72 -1.78 1.09 -14.77
CA TRP A 72 -0.70 0.58 -15.61
C TRP A 72 -0.72 -0.94 -15.76
N LEU A 73 -1.12 -1.67 -14.72
CA LEU A 73 -1.31 -3.12 -14.81
C LEU A 73 -2.47 -3.48 -15.77
N PHE A 74 -3.59 -2.76 -15.72
CA PHE A 74 -4.73 -2.96 -16.62
C PHE A 74 -4.49 -2.49 -18.06
N ASP A 75 -3.75 -1.37 -18.25
CA ASP A 75 -3.33 -0.89 -19.57
C ASP A 75 -2.56 -1.99 -20.33
N TYR A 76 -1.72 -2.78 -19.63
CA TYR A 76 -1.05 -3.94 -20.23
C TYR A 76 -2.04 -5.00 -20.71
N GLN A 77 -2.99 -5.43 -19.87
CA GLN A 77 -3.95 -6.48 -20.23
C GLN A 77 -4.77 -6.09 -21.47
N GLY A 78 -5.25 -4.84 -21.51
CA GLY A 78 -6.00 -4.32 -22.66
C GLY A 78 -5.16 -4.24 -23.94
N ALA A 79 -3.92 -3.72 -23.85
CA ALA A 79 -3.02 -3.64 -25.00
C ALA A 79 -2.54 -5.02 -25.49
N ALA A 80 -2.36 -5.97 -24.58
CA ALA A 80 -2.01 -7.36 -24.86
C ALA A 80 -3.13 -8.08 -25.64
N ALA A 81 -4.37 -8.00 -25.15
CA ALA A 81 -5.53 -8.58 -25.82
C ALA A 81 -5.80 -7.94 -27.19
N HIS A 82 -5.58 -6.62 -27.32
CA HIS A 82 -5.65 -5.94 -28.61
C HIS A 82 -4.57 -6.46 -29.58
N LEU A 83 -3.30 -6.52 -29.16
CA LEU A 83 -2.23 -7.06 -30.00
C LEU A 83 -2.47 -8.53 -30.39
N GLU A 84 -2.95 -9.36 -29.46
CA GLU A 84 -3.32 -10.75 -29.75
C GLU A 84 -4.42 -10.83 -30.83
N THR A 85 -5.42 -9.96 -30.75
CA THR A 85 -6.49 -9.86 -31.75
C THR A 85 -5.94 -9.50 -33.13
N GLU A 86 -5.08 -8.48 -33.22
CA GLU A 86 -4.45 -8.07 -34.48
C GLU A 86 -3.46 -9.11 -35.05
N ILE A 87 -2.84 -9.93 -34.21
CA ILE A 87 -2.04 -11.08 -34.66
C ILE A 87 -2.94 -12.16 -35.29
N ARG A 88 -4.09 -12.45 -34.67
CA ARG A 88 -5.02 -13.52 -35.09
C ARG A 88 -5.78 -13.20 -36.37
N ILE A 89 -6.07 -11.93 -36.67
CA ILE A 89 -6.85 -11.52 -37.85
C ILE A 89 -5.97 -11.01 -39.01
N GLN A 90 -6.57 -10.76 -40.17
CA GLN A 90 -5.88 -10.27 -41.37
C GLN A 90 -5.68 -8.74 -41.35
N THR A 91 -4.94 -8.24 -40.36
CA THR A 91 -4.65 -6.82 -40.15
C THR A 91 -3.61 -6.28 -41.16
N PRO A 92 -3.75 -5.02 -41.64
CA PRO A 92 -2.69 -4.31 -42.35
C PRO A 92 -1.38 -4.16 -41.52
N PRO A 93 -0.19 -4.16 -42.14
CA PRO A 93 1.09 -4.08 -41.42
C PRO A 93 1.22 -2.89 -40.47
N ASP A 94 0.68 -1.72 -40.84
CA ASP A 94 0.78 -0.48 -40.04
C ASP A 94 -0.10 -0.50 -38.78
N ALA A 95 -1.28 -1.12 -38.86
CA ALA A 95 -2.15 -1.30 -37.70
C ALA A 95 -1.57 -2.34 -36.74
N LEU A 96 -1.02 -3.45 -37.25
CA LEU A 96 -0.30 -4.45 -36.45
C LEU A 96 0.96 -3.86 -35.78
N LEU A 97 1.68 -2.97 -36.45
CA LEU A 97 2.81 -2.22 -35.86
C LEU A 97 2.34 -1.21 -34.80
N SER A 98 1.19 -0.59 -35.00
CA SER A 98 0.61 0.37 -34.04
C SER A 98 0.15 -0.33 -32.76
N ALA A 99 -0.50 -1.48 -32.88
CA ALA A 99 -0.85 -2.35 -31.75
C ALA A 99 0.40 -2.78 -30.96
N LEU A 100 1.49 -3.18 -31.64
CA LEU A 100 2.76 -3.49 -30.96
C LEU A 100 3.31 -2.29 -30.18
N LYS A 101 3.28 -1.07 -30.73
CA LYS A 101 3.78 0.12 -30.03
C LYS A 101 2.99 0.44 -28.77
N LEU A 102 1.66 0.34 -28.84
CA LEU A 102 0.77 0.50 -27.67
C LEU A 102 1.08 -0.57 -26.62
N TYR A 103 1.21 -1.82 -27.05
CA TYR A 103 1.58 -2.96 -26.22
C TYR A 103 2.93 -2.77 -25.50
N GLN A 104 3.99 -2.42 -26.24
CA GLN A 104 5.33 -2.21 -25.67
C GLN A 104 5.35 -1.06 -24.65
N ALA A 105 4.62 0.02 -24.92
CA ALA A 105 4.49 1.13 -23.97
C ALA A 105 3.74 0.72 -22.69
N ALA A 106 2.71 -0.13 -22.80
CA ALA A 106 1.97 -0.65 -21.65
C ALA A 106 2.79 -1.68 -20.85
N ALA A 107 3.47 -2.61 -21.52
CA ALA A 107 4.36 -3.60 -20.91
C ALA A 107 5.51 -2.93 -20.14
N ALA A 108 6.18 -1.94 -20.73
CA ALA A 108 7.23 -1.18 -20.05
C ALA A 108 6.73 -0.48 -18.77
N ARG A 109 5.49 0.05 -18.78
CA ARG A 109 4.87 0.63 -17.58
C ARG A 109 4.54 -0.43 -16.54
N ALA A 110 3.96 -1.57 -16.92
CA ALA A 110 3.66 -2.67 -16.00
C ALA A 110 4.95 -3.17 -15.31
N TYR A 111 6.02 -3.44 -16.08
CA TYR A 111 7.32 -3.84 -15.51
C TYR A 111 7.93 -2.78 -14.59
N ALA A 112 7.82 -1.49 -14.89
CA ALA A 112 8.30 -0.42 -14.02
C ALA A 112 7.45 -0.25 -12.74
N THR A 113 6.16 -0.59 -12.83
CA THR A 113 5.18 -0.43 -11.73
C THR A 113 5.31 -1.52 -10.69
N ILE A 114 5.58 -2.76 -11.09
CA ILE A 114 5.57 -3.91 -10.17
C ILE A 114 6.59 -3.75 -9.01
N PRO A 115 7.86 -3.34 -9.23
CA PRO A 115 8.78 -3.00 -8.13
C PRO A 115 8.38 -1.72 -7.36
N GLY A 116 7.58 -0.85 -7.97
CA GLY A 116 7.00 0.32 -7.31
C GLY A 116 5.89 -0.02 -6.30
N ALA A 117 5.37 -1.25 -6.32
CA ALA A 117 4.46 -1.77 -5.30
C ALA A 117 5.05 -1.66 -3.90
N ASP A 118 6.31 -2.08 -3.75
CA ASP A 118 7.00 -2.13 -2.47
C ASP A 118 7.14 -0.71 -1.90
N TYR A 119 7.42 0.29 -2.74
CA TYR A 119 7.48 1.70 -2.32
C TYR A 119 6.20 2.21 -1.64
N ILE A 120 5.02 1.71 -2.05
CA ILE A 120 3.73 2.05 -1.43
C ILE A 120 3.65 1.46 -0.01
N LEU A 121 4.25 0.28 0.22
CA LEU A 121 4.40 -0.33 1.55
C LEU A 121 5.42 0.45 2.40
N TYR A 122 6.60 0.78 1.84
CA TYR A 122 7.63 1.55 2.55
C TYR A 122 7.15 2.94 3.00
N GLN A 123 6.28 3.61 2.23
CA GLN A 123 5.65 4.86 2.66
C GLN A 123 4.72 4.74 3.87
N GLN A 124 4.34 3.53 4.31
CA GLN A 124 3.60 3.35 5.57
C GLN A 124 4.46 3.73 6.78
N GLY A 125 5.73 3.28 6.83
CA GLY A 125 6.56 3.30 8.04
C GLY A 125 7.17 4.63 8.52
N GLY A 126 6.98 5.76 7.82
CA GLY A 126 7.60 7.01 8.25
C GLY A 126 7.11 8.29 7.56
N GLY A 127 6.87 9.32 8.36
CA GLY A 127 6.91 10.70 7.88
C GLY A 127 8.33 11.12 7.51
N LEU A 128 8.43 12.15 6.66
CA LEU A 128 9.67 12.79 6.18
C LEU A 128 10.81 12.81 7.20
N GLY A 129 11.76 11.88 7.08
CA GLY A 129 12.92 11.79 7.97
C GLY A 129 13.83 10.62 7.61
N THR A 130 15.14 10.83 7.72
CA THR A 130 16.22 9.87 7.38
C THR A 130 16.38 8.75 8.42
N GLU A 131 15.29 8.30 9.04
CA GLU A 131 15.27 7.23 10.05
C GLU A 131 14.84 5.86 9.47
N ALA A 132 14.61 5.77 8.16
CA ALA A 132 14.14 4.54 7.51
C ALA A 132 15.13 3.37 7.59
N GLU A 133 16.41 3.63 7.86
CA GLU A 133 17.50 2.63 7.76
C GLU A 133 17.70 1.77 9.02
N ASN A 134 17.06 2.11 10.15
CA ASN A 134 17.26 1.41 11.45
C ASN A 134 15.99 1.27 12.31
N ARG A 135 14.79 1.43 11.74
CA ARG A 135 13.54 1.14 12.50
C ARG A 135 13.25 -0.35 12.48
N ASP A 136 13.09 -0.94 13.67
CA ASP A 136 12.54 -2.28 13.86
C ASP A 136 11.15 -2.37 13.20
N VAL A 137 11.11 -2.83 11.96
CA VAL A 137 9.85 -3.13 11.25
C VAL A 137 9.13 -4.20 12.08
N ALA A 138 7.99 -3.84 12.65
CA ALA A 138 7.23 -4.74 13.50
C ALA A 138 7.00 -6.08 12.76
N PRO A 139 7.24 -7.26 13.37
CA PRO A 139 7.23 -8.53 12.63
C PRO A 139 5.96 -8.85 11.82
N GLY A 140 4.82 -8.25 12.19
CA GLY A 140 3.58 -8.32 11.41
C GLY A 140 3.66 -7.58 10.05
N LEU A 141 4.33 -6.43 9.98
CA LEU A 141 4.56 -5.69 8.72
C LEU A 141 5.47 -6.49 7.78
N GLN A 142 6.54 -7.09 8.31
CA GLN A 142 7.44 -7.94 7.51
C GLN A 142 6.72 -9.18 6.95
N ALA A 143 5.76 -9.74 7.69
CA ALA A 143 4.92 -10.83 7.21
C ALA A 143 3.95 -10.41 6.10
N VAL A 144 3.46 -9.17 6.14
CA VAL A 144 2.60 -8.59 5.08
C VAL A 144 3.42 -8.24 3.83
N GLU A 145 4.55 -7.56 3.98
CA GLU A 145 5.51 -7.28 2.89
C GLU A 145 5.86 -8.57 2.15
N LYS A 146 6.34 -9.58 2.87
CA LYS A 146 6.66 -10.90 2.30
C LYS A 146 5.47 -11.58 1.60
N ALA A 147 4.25 -11.40 2.09
CA ALA A 147 3.06 -11.95 1.43
C ALA A 147 2.71 -11.23 0.13
N VAL A 148 2.92 -9.91 0.07
CA VAL A 148 2.72 -9.10 -1.16
C VAL A 148 3.82 -9.41 -2.17
N THR A 149 5.10 -9.40 -1.77
CA THR A 149 6.24 -9.77 -2.63
C THR A 149 6.09 -11.19 -3.19
N ALA A 150 5.60 -12.16 -2.40
CA ALA A 150 5.32 -13.50 -2.91
C ALA A 150 4.25 -13.53 -4.03
N VAL A 151 3.21 -12.68 -3.97
CA VAL A 151 2.24 -12.57 -5.07
C VAL A 151 2.83 -11.88 -6.30
N VAL A 152 3.73 -10.91 -6.09
CA VAL A 152 4.49 -10.30 -7.18
C VAL A 152 5.38 -11.33 -7.87
N ASP A 153 6.27 -11.99 -7.13
CA ASP A 153 7.33 -12.86 -7.68
C ASP A 153 6.82 -14.24 -8.13
N GLU A 154 5.86 -14.84 -7.41
CA GLU A 154 5.37 -16.19 -7.71
C GLU A 154 4.15 -16.19 -8.66
N ARG A 155 3.54 -15.02 -8.92
CA ARG A 155 2.26 -14.92 -9.68
C ARG A 155 2.27 -13.84 -10.76
N LEU A 156 2.29 -12.56 -10.38
CA LEU A 156 2.16 -11.45 -11.34
C LEU A 156 3.33 -11.35 -12.32
N MET A 157 4.56 -11.34 -11.83
CA MET A 157 5.76 -11.19 -12.65
C MET A 157 5.96 -12.38 -13.61
N PRO A 158 5.74 -13.66 -13.19
CA PRO A 158 5.70 -14.78 -14.13
C PRO A 158 4.61 -14.64 -15.20
N LEU A 159 3.37 -14.30 -14.82
CA LEU A 159 2.28 -14.14 -15.80
C LEU A 159 2.57 -13.04 -16.82
N LEU A 160 3.13 -11.91 -16.37
CA LEU A 160 3.58 -10.82 -17.25
C LEU A 160 4.67 -11.32 -18.21
N LYS A 161 5.75 -11.89 -17.67
CA LYS A 161 6.92 -12.34 -18.42
C LYS A 161 6.61 -13.40 -19.49
N TYR A 162 5.83 -14.42 -19.12
CA TYR A 162 5.51 -15.54 -20.02
C TYR A 162 4.29 -15.28 -20.93
N SER A 163 3.56 -14.19 -20.72
CA SER A 163 2.61 -13.66 -21.70
C SER A 163 3.32 -12.76 -22.72
N ASP A 164 4.29 -11.95 -22.26
CA ASP A 164 5.11 -11.06 -23.09
C ASP A 164 6.03 -11.81 -24.05
N SER A 165 6.80 -12.79 -23.54
CA SER A 165 7.60 -13.69 -24.39
C SER A 165 6.76 -14.30 -25.54
N CYS A 166 5.55 -14.77 -25.21
CA CYS A 166 4.64 -15.37 -26.16
C CYS A 166 4.09 -14.36 -27.17
N LEU A 167 3.60 -13.20 -26.73
CA LEU A 167 3.07 -12.15 -27.61
C LEU A 167 4.12 -11.65 -28.60
N VAL A 168 5.35 -11.41 -28.13
CA VAL A 168 6.46 -10.97 -28.98
C VAL A 168 6.87 -12.06 -29.98
N ALA A 169 6.93 -13.33 -29.55
CA ALA A 169 7.21 -14.46 -30.44
C ALA A 169 6.12 -14.64 -31.51
N ARG A 170 4.83 -14.55 -31.13
CA ARG A 170 3.69 -14.64 -32.06
C ARG A 170 3.64 -13.47 -33.04
N TYR A 171 3.95 -12.26 -32.59
CA TYR A 171 4.11 -11.09 -33.48
C TYR A 171 5.24 -11.31 -34.50
N ALA A 172 6.40 -11.81 -34.05
CA ALA A 172 7.53 -12.10 -34.94
C ALA A 172 7.18 -13.19 -35.97
N ALA A 173 6.48 -14.26 -35.55
CA ALA A 173 5.97 -15.29 -36.43
C ALA A 173 4.96 -14.73 -37.45
N ARG A 174 4.00 -13.88 -37.02
CA ARG A 174 3.04 -13.20 -37.91
C ARG A 174 3.72 -12.32 -38.96
N ARG A 175 4.84 -11.68 -38.59
CA ARG A 175 5.64 -10.86 -39.52
C ARG A 175 6.45 -11.71 -40.50
N ALA A 176 6.95 -12.87 -40.08
CA ALA A 176 7.72 -13.77 -40.93
C ALA A 176 6.84 -14.62 -41.88
N GLN A 177 5.68 -15.08 -41.42
CA GLN A 177 4.79 -16.00 -42.14
C GLN A 177 3.69 -15.29 -42.95
N GLY A 178 3.63 -13.96 -42.90
CA GLY A 178 2.58 -13.18 -43.56
C GLY A 178 1.21 -13.49 -42.95
N THR A 179 0.20 -13.77 -43.77
CA THR A 179 -1.19 -14.00 -43.35
C THR A 179 -1.51 -15.45 -42.96
N ALA A 180 -0.50 -16.31 -42.80
CA ALA A 180 -0.71 -17.67 -42.33
C ALA A 180 -1.17 -17.69 -40.85
N PRO A 181 -1.95 -18.70 -40.41
CA PRO A 181 -2.33 -18.85 -39.01
C PRO A 181 -1.11 -19.06 -38.11
N VAL A 182 -0.94 -18.18 -37.11
CA VAL A 182 0.15 -18.28 -36.13
C VAL A 182 -0.29 -19.16 -34.97
N SER A 183 0.50 -20.21 -34.68
CA SER A 183 0.26 -21.13 -33.56
C SER A 183 -0.03 -20.40 -32.24
N ASP A 184 -0.88 -20.98 -31.41
CA ASP A 184 -1.08 -20.56 -30.01
C ASP A 184 0.07 -21.03 -29.09
N ASP A 185 0.92 -21.97 -29.55
CA ASP A 185 2.06 -22.45 -28.76
C ASP A 185 3.20 -21.43 -28.72
N CYS A 186 3.49 -20.96 -27.50
CA CYS A 186 4.56 -20.02 -27.18
C CYS A 186 5.99 -20.65 -27.22
N GLY A 187 6.11 -21.95 -27.47
CA GLY A 187 7.38 -22.70 -27.49
C GLY A 187 8.04 -22.96 -26.12
N ASP A 188 7.75 -22.13 -25.12
CA ASP A 188 8.28 -22.21 -23.74
C ASP A 188 7.63 -23.27 -22.84
N LEU A 189 6.48 -23.81 -23.27
CA LEU A 189 5.57 -24.64 -22.48
C LEU A 189 6.19 -25.78 -21.64
N PRO A 190 7.19 -26.56 -22.11
CA PRO A 190 7.78 -27.64 -21.30
C PRO A 190 8.61 -27.14 -20.11
N GLU A 191 9.49 -26.16 -20.33
CA GLU A 191 10.31 -25.54 -19.29
C GLU A 191 9.45 -24.70 -18.33
N LEU A 192 8.43 -24.05 -18.90
CA LEU A 192 7.44 -23.29 -18.17
C LEU A 192 6.63 -24.16 -17.21
N GLN A 193 6.08 -25.30 -17.66
CA GLN A 193 5.33 -26.22 -16.79
C GLN A 193 6.21 -26.92 -15.75
N ALA A 194 7.51 -27.09 -16.00
CA ALA A 194 8.44 -27.60 -14.99
C ALA A 194 8.64 -26.60 -13.82
N THR A 195 8.61 -25.30 -14.11
CA THR A 195 8.80 -24.23 -13.10
C THR A 195 7.48 -23.80 -12.45
N TYR A 196 6.43 -23.69 -13.26
CA TYR A 196 5.09 -23.21 -12.89
C TYR A 196 4.01 -24.21 -13.37
N PRO A 197 3.79 -25.33 -12.65
CA PRO A 197 2.88 -26.40 -13.08
C PRO A 197 1.43 -25.96 -13.29
N TYR A 198 1.00 -24.88 -12.63
CA TYR A 198 -0.36 -24.34 -12.73
C TYR A 198 -0.48 -23.12 -13.65
N MET A 199 0.59 -22.73 -14.37
CA MET A 199 0.47 -21.65 -15.35
C MET A 199 -0.48 -22.05 -16.49
N PRO A 200 -1.44 -21.19 -16.88
CA PRO A 200 -2.35 -21.49 -17.98
C PRO A 200 -1.60 -21.74 -19.29
N ARG A 201 -2.06 -22.73 -20.07
CA ARG A 201 -1.32 -23.22 -21.22
C ARG A 201 -1.33 -22.25 -22.40
N ASN A 202 -2.52 -21.79 -22.78
CA ASN A 202 -2.71 -20.83 -23.87
C ASN A 202 -2.57 -19.39 -23.37
N LEU A 203 -2.30 -18.47 -24.30
CA LEU A 203 -2.07 -17.06 -24.01
C LEU A 203 -3.30 -16.33 -23.42
N ALA A 204 -4.51 -16.61 -23.93
CA ALA A 204 -5.73 -15.95 -23.48
C ALA A 204 -6.00 -16.19 -21.99
N ASP A 205 -5.87 -17.44 -21.54
CA ASP A 205 -6.02 -17.80 -20.12
C ASP A 205 -4.90 -17.20 -19.25
N ARG A 206 -3.66 -17.05 -19.78
CA ARG A 206 -2.56 -16.34 -19.06
C ARG A 206 -2.89 -14.85 -18.90
N LEU A 207 -3.41 -14.20 -19.93
CA LEU A 207 -3.82 -12.79 -19.90
C LEU A 207 -5.04 -12.55 -19.01
N GLN A 208 -5.98 -13.50 -18.95
CA GLN A 208 -7.08 -13.46 -17.98
C GLN A 208 -6.56 -13.60 -16.55
N ALA A 209 -5.75 -14.64 -16.27
CA ALA A 209 -5.16 -14.86 -14.95
C ALA A 209 -4.29 -13.67 -14.48
N TYR A 210 -3.57 -13.02 -15.41
CA TYR A 210 -2.83 -11.78 -15.11
C TYR A 210 -3.76 -10.65 -14.67
N GLY A 211 -4.92 -10.47 -15.33
CA GLY A 211 -5.91 -9.46 -14.94
C GLY A 211 -6.51 -9.74 -13.55
N GLU A 212 -6.95 -10.98 -13.32
CA GLU A 212 -7.46 -11.44 -12.02
C GLU A 212 -6.42 -11.22 -10.90
N CYS A 213 -5.15 -11.55 -11.16
CA CYS A 213 -4.04 -11.28 -10.25
C CYS A 213 -3.76 -9.78 -10.04
N SER A 214 -3.90 -8.96 -11.06
CA SER A 214 -3.67 -7.51 -10.99
C SER A 214 -4.76 -6.81 -10.18
N GLU A 215 -6.02 -7.24 -10.32
CA GLU A 215 -7.14 -6.79 -9.51
C GLU A 215 -6.99 -7.24 -8.06
N ALA A 216 -6.65 -8.52 -7.83
CA ALA A 216 -6.42 -9.08 -6.49
C ALA A 216 -5.32 -8.33 -5.73
N PHE A 217 -4.18 -8.11 -6.39
CA PHE A 217 -3.07 -7.32 -5.86
C PHE A 217 -3.50 -5.87 -5.58
N THR A 218 -4.17 -5.20 -6.52
CA THR A 218 -4.67 -3.83 -6.32
C THR A 218 -5.61 -3.74 -5.12
N SER A 219 -6.53 -4.71 -4.97
CA SER A 219 -7.51 -4.75 -3.87
C SER A 219 -6.82 -4.80 -2.51
N VAL A 220 -5.77 -5.61 -2.38
CA VAL A 220 -4.94 -5.68 -1.16
C VAL A 220 -4.17 -4.37 -0.96
N MET A 221 -3.56 -3.79 -2.01
CA MET A 221 -2.87 -2.50 -1.91
C MET A 221 -3.82 -1.35 -1.54
N MET A 222 -5.06 -1.35 -2.04
CA MET A 222 -6.10 -0.39 -1.66
C MET A 222 -6.54 -0.58 -0.20
N ALA A 223 -6.71 -1.81 0.28
CA ALA A 223 -6.98 -2.08 1.69
C ALA A 223 -5.86 -1.53 2.59
N LEU A 224 -4.60 -1.78 2.23
CA LEU A 224 -3.40 -1.22 2.88
C LEU A 224 -3.35 0.32 2.83
N GLY A 225 -3.68 0.92 1.68
CA GLY A 225 -3.63 2.37 1.46
C GLY A 225 -4.84 3.15 1.98
N THR A 226 -5.84 2.48 2.55
CA THR A 226 -7.11 3.13 2.98
C THR A 226 -7.30 3.25 4.49
N ASP A 227 -6.63 2.44 5.33
CA ASP A 227 -6.66 2.57 6.80
C ASP A 227 -6.00 3.90 7.24
N PRO A 228 -6.73 4.86 7.85
CA PRO A 228 -6.21 6.19 8.11
C PRO A 228 -5.17 6.30 9.24
N ASP A 229 -5.26 5.43 10.24
CA ASP A 229 -4.61 5.62 11.54
C ASP A 229 -3.62 4.49 11.89
N GLU A 230 -3.48 3.48 11.02
CA GLU A 230 -2.92 2.16 11.36
C GLU A 230 -3.64 1.48 12.54
N THR A 231 -4.69 2.04 13.15
CA THR A 231 -5.20 1.55 14.46
C THR A 231 -6.26 0.45 14.36
N ILE A 232 -7.03 0.37 13.27
CA ILE A 232 -7.90 -0.80 13.05
C ILE A 232 -7.02 -2.03 12.80
N TRP A 233 -5.88 -1.85 12.14
CA TRP A 233 -4.88 -2.90 11.97
C TRP A 233 -3.80 -2.97 13.06
N SER A 234 -3.60 -2.02 13.98
CA SER A 234 -2.48 -2.12 14.96
C SER A 234 -2.71 -3.21 16.01
N ASN A 235 -3.98 -3.45 16.36
CA ASN A 235 -4.40 -4.51 17.26
C ASN A 235 -4.53 -5.88 16.55
N ASP A 236 -4.64 -5.92 15.22
CA ASP A 236 -5.00 -7.14 14.48
C ASP A 236 -3.94 -7.59 13.44
N SER A 237 -3.06 -6.69 12.95
CA SER A 237 -1.86 -7.01 12.16
C SER A 237 -0.76 -7.70 12.97
N ARG A 238 -0.85 -7.65 14.30
CA ARG A 238 -0.03 -8.45 15.21
C ARG A 238 -0.53 -9.88 15.35
N ASN A 239 -1.73 -10.22 14.86
CA ASN A 239 -2.18 -11.59 14.73
C ASN A 239 -1.69 -12.18 13.40
N GLN A 240 -1.20 -13.43 13.43
CA GLN A 240 -0.92 -14.22 12.21
C GLN A 240 -2.13 -14.29 11.27
N SER A 241 -3.35 -14.23 11.84
CA SER A 241 -4.62 -14.17 11.12
C SER A 241 -4.73 -13.05 10.09
N PHE A 242 -3.92 -11.98 10.17
CA PHE A 242 -3.97 -10.88 9.22
C PHE A 242 -3.23 -11.19 7.91
N ALA A 243 -1.97 -11.64 7.99
CA ALA A 243 -1.24 -12.13 6.83
C ALA A 243 -1.93 -13.36 6.21
N GLU A 244 -2.55 -14.22 7.02
CA GLU A 244 -3.41 -15.32 6.56
C GLU A 244 -4.67 -14.84 5.84
N ARG A 245 -5.31 -13.75 6.28
CA ARG A 245 -6.46 -13.13 5.59
C ARG A 245 -6.06 -12.54 4.24
N ILE A 246 -4.93 -11.83 4.16
CA ILE A 246 -4.36 -11.37 2.89
C ILE A 246 -4.07 -12.57 1.98
N LYS A 247 -3.33 -13.58 2.48
CA LYS A 247 -3.00 -14.78 1.72
C LYS A 247 -4.24 -15.52 1.23
N LYS A 248 -5.25 -15.75 2.08
CA LYS A 248 -6.50 -16.43 1.69
C LYS A 248 -7.28 -15.67 0.61
N THR A 249 -7.34 -14.34 0.72
CA THR A 249 -7.97 -13.46 -0.26
C THR A 249 -7.23 -13.53 -1.60
N LEU A 250 -5.89 -13.45 -1.58
CA LEU A 250 -5.05 -13.55 -2.76
C LEU A 250 -5.06 -14.96 -3.38
N ASP A 251 -5.01 -16.03 -2.59
CA ASP A 251 -5.09 -17.42 -3.06
C ASP A 251 -6.46 -17.74 -3.69
N GLY A 252 -7.53 -17.07 -3.25
CA GLY A 252 -8.87 -17.19 -3.81
C GLY A 252 -9.06 -16.49 -5.16
N MET A 253 -8.35 -15.38 -5.41
CA MET A 253 -8.50 -14.55 -6.63
C MET A 253 -7.33 -14.67 -7.61
N CYS A 254 -6.16 -15.11 -7.16
CA CYS A 254 -4.92 -15.19 -7.92
C CYS A 254 -4.17 -16.46 -7.50
N LYS A 255 -4.42 -17.58 -8.18
CA LYS A 255 -3.91 -18.89 -7.76
C LYS A 255 -2.37 -18.96 -7.83
N PRO A 256 -1.70 -19.65 -6.90
CA PRO A 256 -0.26 -19.92 -7.00
C PRO A 256 0.07 -20.68 -8.30
N LEU A 257 1.14 -20.27 -8.98
CA LEU A 257 1.54 -20.85 -10.27
C LEU A 257 2.58 -21.97 -10.12
N GLY A 258 3.45 -21.84 -9.12
CA GLY A 258 4.46 -22.84 -8.74
C GLY A 258 3.87 -24.02 -7.94
N PRO A 259 4.70 -25.05 -7.66
CA PRO A 259 4.26 -26.19 -6.85
C PRO A 259 3.85 -25.75 -5.44
N GLN A 260 2.68 -26.21 -5.00
CA GLN A 260 2.19 -25.95 -3.64
C GLN A 260 3.06 -26.72 -2.63
N LYS A 261 3.65 -25.99 -1.68
CA LYS A 261 4.44 -26.50 -0.56
C LYS A 261 3.62 -26.48 0.74
#